data_AF-A0AAV4DCQ2-F1
#
_entry.id   AF-A0AAV4DCQ2-F1
#
_cell.length_a   1.000
_cell.length_b   1.000
_cell.length_c   1.000
_cell.angle_alpha   90.00
_cell.angle_beta   90.00
_cell.angle_gamma   90.00
#
_symmetry.space_group_name_H-M   'P 1'
#
loop_
_entity.id
_entity.type
_entity.pdbx_description
1 polymer ?
#
loop_
_entity_poly.entity_id
_entity_poly.type
_entity_poly.pdbx_seq_one_letter_code
_entity_poly.pdbx_strand_id
1 'polypeptide(L)'
;MGTAMEDLTHITYPSYRSFSTTLNTESILLFMSSVARTNLEVELLQREGKLGQAAAASAGKKDCFLPLLHVLSLHSKVLSLTSPYPDLWNHITGVPSGEDSTSLSLYEKHVPLLLKDPLSILIQFVLTLSHTIGTEHLDFVIQMLYNLVYVQALTYISCKFSSDERDAWRRLGRQCLATSLDGLLSNIISWLSRSPLFEEIDSSHTLPAICQSVWSPQSVEQTVQEFCLPFLRIASLLKCHLFEMEVPALQANQSEFSLLASFLHLGPPAGSESASDGKSKALSCSCVRWVIEEPHTLVRAWCLHITDFVVANRIEAKNLLQLNPNWQRPHLMKLPKRYYQIFQMFRSAKCSECTCVPKDPAICLTCGQFLCFRETCCAHNSTYESVAHSIACGAGTGMFLLVNSSLVVVIRGPRATLWGSVYLDEHGEEDRDLKRGKPLFLSTARYNLLESQWLSHGFDHACKRWVFHRDEL
;
A
#
# COMPACT_ATOMS: atom_id res chain seq x y z
N MET A 1 -8.04 -19.84 22.80
CA MET A 1 -7.10 -19.01 22.04
C MET A 1 -6.12 -19.81 21.19
N GLY A 2 -5.79 -21.08 21.52
CA GLY A 2 -4.88 -21.91 20.71
C GLY A 2 -5.33 -22.18 19.26
N THR A 3 -6.63 -22.33 18.99
CA THR A 3 -7.15 -22.61 17.64
C THR A 3 -7.18 -21.40 16.72
N ALA A 4 -7.12 -20.17 17.25
CA ALA A 4 -7.31 -18.97 16.44
C ALA A 4 -6.21 -18.79 15.39
N MET A 5 -4.95 -19.10 15.75
CA MET A 5 -3.84 -19.04 14.81
C MET A 5 -3.89 -20.18 13.77
N GLU A 6 -4.39 -21.35 14.17
CA GLU A 6 -4.68 -22.46 13.26
C GLU A 6 -5.77 -22.07 12.26
N ASP A 7 -6.88 -21.48 12.72
CA ASP A 7 -7.98 -20.99 11.90
C ASP A 7 -7.49 -19.92 10.90
N LEU A 8 -6.72 -18.91 11.36
CA LEU A 8 -6.11 -17.89 10.50
C LEU A 8 -5.20 -18.52 9.43
N THR A 9 -4.46 -19.55 9.79
CA THR A 9 -3.60 -20.30 8.88
C THR A 9 -4.44 -21.08 7.87
N HIS A 10 -5.54 -21.69 8.28
CA HIS A 10 -6.43 -22.49 7.42
C HIS A 10 -7.24 -21.65 6.43
N ILE A 11 -7.64 -20.43 6.80
CA ILE A 11 -8.41 -19.54 5.91
C ILE A 11 -7.52 -18.76 4.92
N THR A 12 -6.20 -18.87 5.05
CA THR A 12 -5.24 -18.17 4.17
C THR A 12 -4.53 -19.16 3.23
N TYR A 13 -4.49 -18.84 1.94
CA TYR A 13 -3.77 -19.69 0.97
C TYR A 13 -2.24 -19.72 1.26
N PRO A 14 -1.56 -20.86 1.01
CA PRO A 14 -0.13 -21.01 1.27
C PRO A 14 0.77 -19.90 0.71
N SER A 15 0.46 -19.39 -0.49
CA SER A 15 1.20 -18.32 -1.17
C SER A 15 1.24 -17.01 -0.40
N TYR A 16 0.26 -16.75 0.48
CA TYR A 16 0.21 -15.52 1.30
C TYR A 16 0.75 -15.73 2.72
N ARG A 17 1.27 -16.92 3.03
CA ARG A 17 1.88 -17.24 4.33
C ARG A 17 3.41 -17.35 4.25
N SER A 18 3.96 -17.65 3.07
CA SER A 18 5.39 -17.86 2.87
C SER A 18 6.00 -16.74 2.03
N PHE A 19 6.69 -15.82 2.69
CA PHE A 19 7.40 -14.71 2.05
C PHE A 19 8.88 -15.03 1.75
N SER A 20 9.36 -16.16 2.25
CA SER A 20 10.70 -16.70 2.02
C SER A 20 10.61 -18.11 1.42
N THR A 21 11.65 -18.51 0.68
CA THR A 21 11.86 -19.89 0.23
C THR A 21 12.11 -20.86 1.38
N THR A 22 12.55 -20.34 2.54
CA THR A 22 12.75 -21.11 3.78
C THR A 22 11.79 -20.62 4.85
N LEU A 23 11.15 -21.56 5.54
CA LEU A 23 10.22 -21.24 6.62
C LEU A 23 11.03 -20.77 7.83
N ASN A 24 11.06 -19.47 8.08
CA ASN A 24 11.75 -18.85 9.20
C ASN A 24 10.78 -18.06 10.08
N THR A 25 11.18 -17.79 11.32
CA THR A 25 10.40 -17.04 12.31
C THR A 25 9.95 -15.67 11.79
N GLU A 26 10.80 -15.01 11.00
CA GLU A 26 10.50 -13.72 10.36
C GLU A 26 9.33 -13.81 9.37
N SER A 27 9.26 -14.87 8.55
CA SER A 27 8.14 -15.06 7.61
C SER A 27 6.81 -15.20 8.33
N ILE A 28 6.81 -15.86 9.50
CA ILE A 28 5.61 -15.99 10.34
C ILE A 28 5.23 -14.63 10.92
N LEU A 29 6.20 -13.86 11.44
CA LEU A 29 5.97 -12.50 11.94
C LEU A 29 5.45 -11.55 10.86
N LEU A 30 5.96 -11.67 9.63
CA LEU A 30 5.48 -10.92 8.47
C LEU A 30 4.03 -11.30 8.13
N PHE A 31 3.70 -12.59 8.11
CA PHE A 31 2.32 -13.05 7.92
C PHE A 31 1.40 -12.45 8.98
N MET A 32 1.76 -12.54 10.25
CA MET A 32 0.95 -11.98 11.35
C MET A 32 0.78 -10.45 11.23
N SER A 33 1.85 -9.74 10.88
CA SER A 33 1.81 -8.29 10.64
C SER A 33 0.90 -7.95 9.46
N SER A 34 0.92 -8.77 8.40
CA SER A 34 0.07 -8.58 7.22
C SER A 34 -1.42 -8.76 7.54
N VAL A 35 -1.76 -9.67 8.46
CA VAL A 35 -3.16 -9.87 8.91
C VAL A 35 -3.67 -8.62 9.63
N ALA A 36 -2.88 -8.08 10.58
CA ALA A 36 -3.24 -6.84 11.27
C ALA A 36 -3.36 -5.66 10.28
N ARG A 37 -2.37 -5.49 9.40
CA ARG A 37 -2.37 -4.43 8.39
C ARG A 37 -3.58 -4.50 7.46
N THR A 38 -3.89 -5.68 6.94
CA THR A 38 -5.01 -5.88 6.01
C THR A 38 -6.35 -5.49 6.66
N ASN A 39 -6.54 -5.78 7.96
CA ASN A 39 -7.77 -5.37 8.64
C ASN A 39 -7.89 -3.84 8.75
N LEU A 40 -6.80 -3.14 9.08
CA LEU A 40 -6.77 -1.68 9.14
C LEU A 40 -7.00 -1.04 7.76
N GLU A 41 -6.38 -1.60 6.71
CA GLU A 41 -6.57 -1.12 5.33
C GLU A 41 -7.98 -1.39 4.81
N VAL A 42 -8.60 -2.52 5.16
CA VAL A 42 -10.01 -2.81 4.86
C VAL A 42 -10.92 -1.82 5.56
N GLU A 43 -10.66 -1.48 6.82
CA GLU A 43 -11.44 -0.45 7.51
C GLU A 43 -11.28 0.93 6.82
N LEU A 44 -10.06 1.28 6.41
CA LEU A 44 -9.82 2.50 5.64
C LEU A 44 -10.60 2.48 4.30
N LEU A 45 -10.69 1.34 3.61
CA LEU A 45 -11.53 1.17 2.42
C LEU A 45 -13.00 1.44 2.70
N GLN A 46 -13.50 0.95 3.84
CA GLN A 46 -14.88 1.15 4.27
C GLN A 46 -15.19 2.61 4.58
N ARG A 47 -14.17 3.39 4.96
CA ARG A 47 -14.21 4.85 5.15
C ARG A 47 -13.84 5.62 3.86
N GLU A 48 -14.00 5.01 2.69
CA GLU A 48 -13.72 5.60 1.37
C GLU A 48 -12.27 6.06 1.15
N GLY A 49 -11.32 5.59 1.95
CA GLY A 49 -9.90 5.93 1.83
C GLY A 49 -9.46 7.22 2.52
N LYS A 50 -10.34 7.87 3.28
CA LYS A 50 -10.06 9.11 4.00
C LYS A 50 -10.57 9.06 5.43
N LEU A 51 -9.97 9.84 6.32
CA LEU A 51 -10.40 9.98 7.70
C LEU A 51 -10.89 11.41 8.00
N GLY A 52 -11.69 11.56 9.05
CA GLY A 52 -12.29 12.85 9.45
C GLY A 52 -13.58 13.22 8.70
N GLN A 53 -14.08 12.36 7.81
CA GLN A 53 -15.43 12.51 7.27
C GLN A 53 -16.43 11.81 8.19
N ALA A 54 -17.66 12.31 8.28
CA ALA A 54 -18.72 11.62 9.02
C ALA A 54 -18.85 10.20 8.46
N ALA A 55 -18.61 9.20 9.30
CA ALA A 55 -18.72 7.81 8.89
C ALA A 55 -20.14 7.60 8.34
N ALA A 56 -20.26 7.21 7.06
CA ALA A 56 -21.51 6.66 6.57
C ALA A 56 -21.82 5.48 7.50
N ALA A 57 -22.92 5.55 8.24
CA ALA A 57 -23.26 4.64 9.33
C ALA A 57 -23.02 3.18 8.91
N SER A 58 -21.85 2.63 9.23
CA SER A 58 -21.54 1.23 8.97
C SER A 58 -22.24 0.45 10.06
N ALA A 59 -23.49 0.10 9.80
CA ALA A 59 -24.34 -0.66 10.69
C ALA A 59 -23.59 -1.92 11.19
N GLY A 60 -23.25 -1.92 12.48
CA GLY A 60 -23.22 -3.13 13.30
C GLY A 60 -22.03 -4.09 13.18
N LYS A 61 -20.85 -3.71 12.67
CA LYS A 61 -19.67 -4.57 12.86
C LYS A 61 -19.21 -4.50 14.31
N LYS A 62 -19.29 -5.63 15.02
CA LYS A 62 -18.57 -5.82 16.29
C LYS A 62 -17.08 -5.62 16.02
N ASP A 63 -16.44 -4.70 16.73
CA ASP A 63 -15.01 -4.45 16.60
C ASP A 63 -14.23 -5.67 17.10
N CYS A 64 -13.79 -6.52 16.16
CA CYS A 64 -13.00 -7.71 16.44
C CYS A 64 -11.50 -7.47 16.25
N PHE A 65 -11.10 -6.25 15.88
CA PHE A 65 -9.71 -5.93 15.61
C PHE A 65 -8.84 -6.05 16.87
N LEU A 66 -9.29 -5.47 17.99
CA LEU A 66 -8.50 -5.53 19.24
C LEU A 66 -8.33 -6.97 19.77
N PRO A 67 -9.38 -7.83 19.84
CA PRO A 67 -9.20 -9.25 20.13
C PRO A 67 -8.26 -9.98 19.17
N LEU A 68 -8.34 -9.69 17.87
CA LEU A 68 -7.42 -10.25 16.87
C LEU A 68 -5.97 -9.82 17.14
N LEU A 69 -5.76 -8.53 17.39
CA LEU A 69 -4.44 -7.95 17.69
C LEU A 69 -3.83 -8.58 18.94
N HIS A 70 -4.63 -8.86 19.98
CA HIS A 70 -4.16 -9.58 21.17
C HIS A 70 -3.66 -11.00 20.86
N VAL A 71 -4.40 -11.75 20.03
CA VAL A 71 -3.95 -13.09 19.58
C VAL A 71 -2.64 -12.97 18.81
N LEU A 72 -2.56 -12.05 17.85
CA LEU A 72 -1.34 -11.82 17.07
C LEU A 72 -0.17 -11.39 17.97
N SER A 73 -0.38 -10.54 18.97
CA SER A 73 0.68 -10.08 19.87
C SER A 73 1.22 -11.22 20.74
N LEU A 74 0.34 -12.07 21.29
CA LEU A 74 0.72 -13.22 22.10
C LEU A 74 1.69 -14.16 21.34
N HIS A 75 1.34 -14.49 20.10
CA HIS A 75 2.17 -15.35 19.26
C HIS A 75 3.45 -14.63 18.79
N SER A 76 3.38 -13.33 18.50
CA SER A 76 4.55 -12.56 18.02
C SER A 76 5.62 -12.47 19.10
N LYS A 77 5.24 -12.31 20.37
CA LYS A 77 6.16 -12.27 21.51
C LYS A 77 6.95 -13.55 21.70
N VAL A 78 6.30 -14.71 21.54
CA VAL A 78 6.95 -16.02 21.61
C VAL A 78 7.98 -16.17 20.49
N LEU A 79 7.66 -15.66 19.31
CA LEU A 79 8.52 -15.75 18.12
C LEU A 79 9.64 -14.69 18.11
N SER A 80 9.50 -13.57 18.83
CA SER A 80 10.43 -12.43 18.74
C SER A 80 11.66 -12.52 19.66
N LEU A 81 11.84 -13.64 20.38
CA LEU A 81 12.94 -13.83 21.34
C LEU A 81 14.34 -13.72 20.71
N THR A 82 14.45 -13.82 19.39
CA THR A 82 15.70 -13.73 18.62
C THR A 82 15.70 -12.58 17.61
N SER A 83 14.73 -11.66 17.66
CA SER A 83 14.55 -10.65 16.61
C SER A 83 15.35 -9.36 16.89
N PRO A 84 16.00 -8.75 15.89
CA PRO A 84 16.88 -7.59 16.07
C PRO A 84 16.11 -6.25 16.16
N TYR A 85 14.99 -6.22 16.88
CA TYR A 85 14.19 -5.01 17.08
C TYR A 85 14.95 -3.89 17.81
N PRO A 86 15.81 -4.16 18.82
CA PRO A 86 16.65 -3.12 19.42
C PRO A 86 17.59 -2.47 18.41
N ASP A 87 18.24 -3.26 17.54
CA ASP A 87 19.12 -2.71 16.51
C ASP A 87 18.34 -1.89 15.50
N LEU A 88 17.18 -2.36 15.05
CA LEU A 88 16.29 -1.59 14.18
C LEU A 88 15.86 -0.27 14.84
N TRP A 89 15.53 -0.29 16.12
CA TRP A 89 15.16 0.90 16.88
C TRP A 89 16.34 1.89 17.00
N ASN A 90 17.56 1.39 17.23
CA ASN A 90 18.78 2.21 17.21
C ASN A 90 18.98 2.88 15.84
N HIS A 91 18.73 2.15 14.75
CA HIS A 91 18.85 2.69 13.39
C HIS A 91 17.79 3.74 13.06
N ILE A 92 16.59 3.62 13.64
CA ILE A 92 15.50 4.61 13.47
C ILE A 92 15.77 5.86 14.31
N THR A 93 16.25 5.70 15.55
CA THR A 93 16.39 6.81 16.50
C THR A 93 17.76 7.47 16.50
N GLY A 94 18.80 6.75 16.06
CA GLY A 94 20.20 7.15 16.22
C GLY A 94 20.73 7.00 17.65
N VAL A 95 19.95 6.43 18.57
CA VAL A 95 20.35 6.21 19.98
C VAL A 95 20.91 4.79 20.13
N PRO A 96 22.15 4.60 20.61
CA PRO A 96 22.71 3.27 20.81
C PRO A 96 22.06 2.58 22.03
N SER A 97 21.70 1.31 21.88
CA SER A 97 21.28 0.46 23.01
C SER A 97 22.51 -0.22 23.63
N GLY A 98 23.07 0.36 24.69
CA GLY A 98 24.13 -0.26 25.51
C GLY A 98 25.26 0.70 25.92
N GLU A 99 25.77 0.57 27.15
CA GLU A 99 26.77 1.48 27.75
C GLU A 99 28.14 1.48 27.04
N ASP A 100 28.47 0.45 26.24
CA ASP A 100 29.77 0.30 25.57
C ASP A 100 29.76 0.55 24.05
N SER A 101 28.61 0.87 23.43
CA SER A 101 28.51 1.06 21.97
C SER A 101 28.48 2.54 21.59
N THR A 102 29.66 3.16 21.53
CA THR A 102 29.86 4.53 21.00
C THR A 102 29.75 4.61 19.46
N SER A 103 29.63 3.46 18.79
CA SER A 103 29.41 3.37 17.35
C SER A 103 27.98 2.92 17.08
N LEU A 104 27.30 3.57 16.12
CA LEU A 104 26.18 2.94 15.41
C LEU A 104 26.74 1.62 14.84
N SER A 105 26.39 0.49 15.44
CA SER A 105 26.73 -0.82 14.90
C SER A 105 26.07 -0.93 13.53
N LEU A 106 26.83 -1.36 12.51
CA LEU A 106 26.25 -1.62 11.20
C LEU A 106 25.21 -2.73 11.38
N TYR A 107 23.93 -2.44 11.10
CA TYR A 107 22.92 -3.48 10.97
C TYR A 107 23.33 -4.41 9.81
N GLU A 108 23.98 -5.52 10.15
CA GLU A 108 24.55 -6.42 9.17
C GLU A 108 23.44 -7.05 8.31
N LYS A 109 23.46 -6.71 7.02
CA LYS A 109 22.74 -7.36 5.90
C LYS A 109 21.20 -7.47 6.04
N HIS A 110 20.53 -6.33 6.05
CA HIS A 110 19.10 -6.29 5.70
C HIS A 110 18.75 -5.04 4.90
N VAL A 111 17.58 -5.08 4.26
CA VAL A 111 16.97 -4.02 3.46
C VAL A 111 17.23 -2.63 4.08
N PRO A 112 17.84 -1.68 3.33
CA PRO A 112 18.10 -0.31 3.81
C PRO A 112 16.87 0.32 4.44
N LEU A 113 17.05 1.13 5.49
CA LEU A 113 15.92 1.70 6.26
C LEU A 113 14.97 2.52 5.38
N LEU A 114 15.50 3.29 4.42
CA LEU A 114 14.68 4.08 3.47
C LEU A 114 13.87 3.22 2.49
N LEU A 115 14.10 1.91 2.41
CA LEU A 115 13.29 0.95 1.66
C LEU A 115 12.36 0.11 2.54
N LYS A 116 12.47 0.18 3.87
CA LYS A 116 11.56 -0.53 4.77
C LYS A 116 10.21 0.19 4.82
N ASP A 117 9.14 -0.58 4.98
CA ASP A 117 7.80 -0.05 5.15
C ASP A 117 7.53 0.36 6.61
N PRO A 118 7.34 1.66 6.91
CA PRO A 118 7.15 2.14 8.28
C PRO A 118 5.86 1.64 8.93
N LEU A 119 4.83 1.32 8.14
CA LEU A 119 3.58 0.76 8.67
C LEU A 119 3.76 -0.66 9.19
N SER A 120 4.43 -1.53 8.43
CA SER A 120 4.81 -2.85 8.90
C SER A 120 5.70 -2.77 10.15
N ILE A 121 6.65 -1.84 10.21
CA ILE A 121 7.48 -1.63 11.40
C ILE A 121 6.63 -1.20 12.61
N LEU A 122 5.70 -0.27 12.44
CA LEU A 122 4.79 0.18 13.51
C LEU A 122 3.99 -1.00 14.07
N ILE A 123 3.38 -1.80 13.19
CA ILE A 123 2.58 -2.97 13.58
C ILE A 123 3.47 -3.99 14.29
N GLN A 124 4.68 -4.25 13.80
CA GLN A 124 5.63 -5.16 14.45
C GLN A 124 6.01 -4.70 15.86
N PHE A 125 6.29 -3.41 16.05
CA PHE A 125 6.54 -2.87 17.39
C PHE A 125 5.31 -3.02 18.28
N VAL A 126 4.11 -2.69 17.82
CA VAL A 126 2.89 -2.85 18.62
C VAL A 126 2.63 -4.31 18.99
N LEU A 127 2.87 -5.26 18.08
CA LEU A 127 2.70 -6.69 18.36
C LEU A 127 3.74 -7.24 19.35
N THR A 128 4.93 -6.63 19.41
CA THR A 128 6.05 -7.11 20.26
C THR A 128 6.15 -6.41 21.61
N LEU A 129 5.72 -5.14 21.71
CA LEU A 129 5.69 -4.38 22.95
C LEU A 129 4.75 -5.00 24.00
N SER A 130 5.01 -4.71 25.28
CA SER A 130 4.22 -5.25 26.41
C SER A 130 2.72 -4.93 26.27
N HIS A 131 1.86 -5.73 26.91
CA HIS A 131 0.39 -5.60 26.78
C HIS A 131 -0.18 -4.32 27.43
N THR A 132 0.66 -3.48 28.04
CA THR A 132 0.30 -2.22 28.69
C THR A 132 0.98 -1.04 27.99
N ILE A 133 0.86 -0.95 26.66
CA ILE A 133 1.38 0.19 25.91
C ILE A 133 0.56 1.42 26.32
N GLY A 134 1.17 2.37 27.03
CA GLY A 134 0.56 3.68 27.26
C GLY A 134 0.51 4.50 25.98
N THR A 135 -0.44 5.46 25.88
CA THR A 135 -0.57 6.37 24.72
C THR A 135 0.74 7.04 24.35
N GLU A 136 1.48 7.53 25.35
CA GLU A 136 2.77 8.21 25.17
C GLU A 136 3.83 7.32 24.49
N HIS A 137 3.81 6.01 24.76
CA HIS A 137 4.76 5.07 24.15
C HIS A 137 4.44 4.88 22.66
N LEU A 138 3.15 4.74 22.31
CA LEU A 138 2.74 4.63 20.92
C LEU A 138 3.04 5.94 20.17
N ASP A 139 2.73 7.08 20.77
CA ASP A 139 2.97 8.39 20.17
C ASP A 139 4.46 8.61 19.89
N PHE A 140 5.35 8.17 20.79
CA PHE A 140 6.79 8.21 20.56
C PHE A 140 7.24 7.31 19.40
N VAL A 141 6.73 6.07 19.31
CA VAL A 141 7.03 5.17 18.19
C VAL A 141 6.54 5.76 16.87
N ILE A 142 5.32 6.28 16.85
CA ILE A 142 4.74 6.94 15.66
C ILE A 142 5.56 8.17 15.27
N GLN A 143 6.01 8.98 16.22
CA GLN A 143 6.86 10.15 15.96
C GLN A 143 8.19 9.77 15.31
N MET A 144 8.85 8.72 15.79
CA MET A 144 10.12 8.26 15.21
C MET A 144 9.93 7.70 13.80
N LEU A 145 8.87 6.93 13.58
CA LEU A 145 8.54 6.41 12.26
C LEU A 145 8.07 7.50 11.30
N TYR A 146 7.41 8.56 11.79
CA TYR A 146 7.07 9.72 10.97
C TYR A 146 8.33 10.41 10.43
N ASN A 147 9.39 10.58 11.23
CA ASN A 147 10.66 11.13 10.75
C ASN A 147 11.23 10.28 9.60
N LEU A 148 11.14 8.95 9.71
CA LEU A 148 11.55 8.04 8.63
C LEU A 148 10.70 8.24 7.37
N VAL A 149 9.37 8.23 7.49
CA VAL A 149 8.44 8.47 6.37
C VAL A 149 8.72 9.81 5.69
N TYR A 150 9.00 10.85 6.48
CA TYR A 150 9.33 12.18 5.98
C TYR A 150 10.62 12.17 5.16
N VAL A 151 11.68 11.51 5.63
CA VAL A 151 12.93 11.38 4.85
C VAL A 151 12.74 10.49 3.62
N GLN A 152 11.89 9.46 3.69
CA GLN A 152 11.49 8.68 2.51
C GLN A 152 10.77 9.54 1.48
N ALA A 153 9.87 10.44 1.89
CA ALA A 153 9.18 11.36 1.01
C ALA A 153 10.16 12.29 0.28
N LEU A 154 11.11 12.90 1.02
CA LEU A 154 12.14 13.75 0.43
C LEU A 154 13.04 12.98 -0.55
N THR A 155 13.38 11.72 -0.21
CA THR A 155 14.16 10.83 -1.09
C THR A 155 13.40 10.52 -2.37
N TYR A 156 12.12 10.13 -2.27
CA TYR A 156 11.23 9.88 -3.40
C TYR A 156 11.13 11.09 -4.33
N ILE A 157 10.89 12.28 -3.78
CA ILE A 157 10.78 13.53 -4.55
C ILE A 157 12.11 13.87 -5.24
N SER A 158 13.26 13.68 -4.56
CA SER A 158 14.58 13.93 -5.17
C SER A 158 14.83 13.08 -6.42
N CYS A 159 14.22 11.89 -6.51
CA CYS A 159 14.27 11.01 -7.67
C CYS A 159 13.36 11.44 -8.82
N LYS A 160 12.45 12.42 -8.60
CA LYS A 160 11.55 12.99 -9.62
C LYS A 160 12.07 14.31 -10.20
N PHE A 161 13.01 14.96 -9.54
CA PHE A 161 13.63 16.18 -10.03
C PHE A 161 14.46 15.94 -11.29
N SER A 162 14.56 16.97 -12.13
CA SER A 162 15.61 17.08 -13.14
C SER A 162 16.98 17.35 -12.49
N SER A 163 18.06 17.29 -13.29
CA SER A 163 19.40 17.62 -12.80
C SER A 163 19.48 19.07 -12.30
N ASP A 164 18.91 20.01 -13.07
CA ASP A 164 18.93 21.43 -12.74
C ASP A 164 18.14 21.74 -11.46
N GLU A 165 17.00 21.08 -11.27
CA GLU A 165 16.20 21.22 -10.05
C GLU A 165 16.96 20.68 -8.83
N ARG A 166 17.60 19.51 -8.93
CA ARG A 166 18.44 18.99 -7.84
C ARG A 166 19.54 19.98 -7.45
N ASP A 167 20.19 20.60 -8.42
CA ASP A 167 21.24 21.59 -8.15
C ASP A 167 20.69 22.90 -7.56
N ALA A 168 19.51 23.34 -7.99
CA ALA A 168 18.83 24.49 -7.40
C ALA A 168 18.47 24.24 -5.92
N TRP A 169 17.84 23.10 -5.62
CA TRP A 169 17.49 22.69 -4.26
C TRP A 169 18.72 22.50 -3.37
N ARG A 170 19.80 21.93 -3.91
CA ARG A 170 21.07 21.81 -3.20
C ARG A 170 21.63 23.18 -2.79
N ARG A 171 21.62 24.16 -3.70
CA ARG A 171 22.12 25.52 -3.42
C ARG A 171 21.24 26.24 -2.39
N LEU A 172 19.92 26.13 -2.52
CA LEU A 172 18.97 26.74 -1.59
C LEU A 172 19.18 26.23 -0.16
N GLY A 173 19.17 24.90 0.03
CA GLY A 173 19.23 24.32 1.37
C GLY A 173 20.56 24.50 2.10
N ARG A 174 21.67 24.84 1.41
CA ARG A 174 22.96 25.16 2.06
C ARG A 174 22.90 26.41 2.94
N GLN A 175 21.92 27.29 2.70
CA GLN A 175 21.70 28.52 3.45
C GLN A 175 20.62 28.37 4.53
N CYS A 176 19.98 27.19 4.59
CA CYS A 176 18.85 26.91 5.48
C CYS A 176 19.30 26.09 6.70
N LEU A 177 18.44 26.05 7.73
CA LEU A 177 18.65 25.16 8.88
C LEU A 177 18.67 23.70 8.40
N ALA A 178 19.61 22.90 8.92
CA ALA A 178 19.76 21.49 8.52
C ALA A 178 18.52 20.63 8.79
N THR A 179 17.61 21.06 9.67
CA THR A 179 16.35 20.40 10.01
C THR A 179 15.14 20.92 9.25
N SER A 180 15.28 22.03 8.51
CA SER A 180 14.24 22.54 7.62
C SER A 180 14.02 21.61 6.44
N LEU A 181 12.88 21.75 5.75
CA LEU A 181 12.61 21.01 4.51
C LEU A 181 13.73 21.22 3.47
N ASP A 182 14.09 22.48 3.20
CA ASP A 182 15.11 22.84 2.22
C ASP A 182 16.48 22.25 2.59
N GLY A 183 16.86 22.37 3.87
CA GLY A 183 18.14 21.88 4.39
C GLY A 183 18.26 20.36 4.32
N LEU A 184 17.23 19.62 4.77
CA LEU A 184 17.20 18.16 4.72
C LEU A 184 17.19 17.65 3.27
N LEU A 185 16.38 18.25 2.40
CA LEU A 185 16.32 17.87 0.98
C LEU A 185 17.67 18.11 0.28
N SER A 186 18.32 19.24 0.54
CA SER A 186 19.67 19.52 0.05
C SER A 186 20.69 18.50 0.52
N ASN A 187 20.64 18.09 1.80
CA ASN A 187 21.51 17.08 2.37
C ASN A 187 21.31 15.72 1.66
N ILE A 188 20.07 15.26 1.55
CA ILE A 188 19.70 14.00 0.87
C ILE A 188 20.20 14.00 -0.58
N ILE A 189 19.90 15.06 -1.35
CA ILE A 189 20.36 15.20 -2.74
C ILE A 189 21.89 15.14 -2.81
N SER A 190 22.59 15.76 -1.86
CA SER A 190 24.06 15.81 -1.84
C SER A 190 24.70 14.43 -1.57
N TRP A 191 24.08 13.61 -0.71
CA TRP A 191 24.58 12.25 -0.44
C TRP A 191 24.23 11.28 -1.56
N LEU A 192 22.98 11.25 -2.01
CA LEU A 192 22.54 10.31 -3.03
C LEU A 192 23.19 10.56 -4.39
N SER A 193 23.64 11.79 -4.67
CA SER A 193 24.40 12.11 -5.90
C SER A 193 25.82 11.54 -5.92
N ARG A 194 26.28 10.91 -4.83
CA ARG A 194 27.54 10.15 -4.81
C ARG A 194 27.39 8.74 -5.38
N SER A 195 26.18 8.38 -5.77
CA SER A 195 25.81 7.09 -6.38
C SER A 195 25.27 7.32 -7.80
N PRO A 196 25.20 6.28 -8.65
CA PRO A 196 24.61 6.39 -9.98
C PRO A 196 23.06 6.47 -9.97
N LEU A 197 22.43 6.74 -8.82
CA LEU A 197 20.96 6.79 -8.68
C LEU A 197 20.30 7.77 -9.65
N PHE A 198 20.88 8.96 -9.79
CA PHE A 198 20.32 10.06 -10.59
C PHE A 198 20.74 10.06 -12.06
N GLU A 199 21.66 9.18 -12.44
CA GLU A 199 22.03 9.04 -13.84
C GLU A 199 20.85 8.48 -14.66
N GLU A 200 20.66 9.03 -15.85
CA GLU A 200 19.66 8.53 -16.80
C GLU A 200 20.01 7.09 -17.20
N ILE A 201 18.99 6.24 -17.32
CA ILE A 201 19.16 4.88 -17.83
C ILE A 201 18.89 4.99 -19.32
N ASP A 202 19.78 4.49 -20.18
CA ASP A 202 19.73 4.60 -21.65
C ASP A 202 18.49 3.98 -22.34
N SER A 203 17.42 3.69 -21.60
CA SER A 203 16.21 3.01 -22.06
C SER A 203 14.94 3.79 -21.74
N SER A 204 14.65 4.88 -22.47
CA SER A 204 13.35 5.13 -23.13
C SER A 204 13.15 6.59 -23.55
N HIS A 205 12.97 6.76 -24.87
CA HIS A 205 12.15 7.75 -25.57
C HIS A 205 11.70 9.01 -24.83
N THR A 206 12.36 10.13 -25.17
CA THR A 206 11.76 11.45 -25.45
C THR A 206 10.34 11.66 -24.93
N LEU A 207 10.20 12.19 -23.71
CA LEU A 207 9.00 12.95 -23.36
C LEU A 207 9.00 14.26 -24.17
N PRO A 208 7.85 14.72 -24.70
CA PRO A 208 7.76 16.03 -25.33
C PRO A 208 8.18 17.11 -24.32
N ALA A 209 9.08 18.00 -24.73
CA ALA A 209 9.72 19.04 -23.91
C ALA A 209 8.78 20.12 -23.32
N ILE A 210 7.46 19.91 -23.29
CA ILE A 210 6.45 20.94 -22.99
C ILE A 210 5.64 20.63 -21.71
N CYS A 211 5.90 19.52 -21.00
CA CYS A 211 5.25 19.23 -19.72
C CYS A 211 6.26 19.03 -18.56
N GLN A 212 7.27 19.89 -18.46
CA GLN A 212 8.09 19.95 -17.25
C GLN A 212 7.32 20.76 -16.18
N SER A 213 6.59 20.07 -15.32
CA SER A 213 6.07 20.68 -14.09
C SER A 213 7.27 21.11 -13.23
N VAL A 214 7.46 22.41 -13.06
CA VAL A 214 8.53 22.96 -12.20
C VAL A 214 8.19 22.66 -10.73
N TRP A 215 9.14 22.06 -10.00
CA TRP A 215 8.97 21.79 -8.57
C TRP A 215 9.18 23.03 -7.70
N SER A 216 8.10 23.69 -7.30
CA SER A 216 8.12 24.80 -6.34
C SER A 216 8.16 24.29 -4.89
N PRO A 217 8.56 25.11 -3.90
CA PRO A 217 8.49 24.72 -2.49
C PRO A 217 7.09 24.28 -2.05
N GLN A 218 6.04 24.91 -2.60
CA GLN A 218 4.65 24.54 -2.30
C GLN A 218 4.26 23.18 -2.90
N SER A 219 4.69 22.86 -4.12
CA SER A 219 4.39 21.56 -4.74
C SER A 219 5.19 20.43 -4.07
N VAL A 220 6.43 20.71 -3.64
CA VAL A 220 7.22 19.78 -2.83
C VAL A 220 6.52 19.50 -1.51
N GLU A 221 6.14 20.54 -0.76
CA GLU A 221 5.41 20.41 0.50
C GLU A 221 4.11 19.60 0.35
N GLN A 222 3.29 19.92 -0.66
CA GLN A 222 2.07 19.16 -0.93
C GLN A 222 2.37 17.67 -1.21
N THR A 223 3.40 17.39 -2.01
CA THR A 223 3.78 16.01 -2.35
C THR A 223 4.31 15.26 -1.12
N VAL A 224 5.05 15.92 -0.23
CA VAL A 224 5.48 15.34 1.05
C VAL A 224 4.27 14.99 1.92
N GLN A 225 3.30 15.91 2.07
CA GLN A 225 2.09 15.63 2.84
C GLN A 225 1.31 14.44 2.26
N GLU A 226 1.13 14.40 0.93
CA GLU A 226 0.45 13.30 0.24
C GLU A 226 1.17 11.95 0.47
N PHE A 227 2.51 11.94 0.39
CA PHE A 227 3.32 10.74 0.66
C PHE A 227 3.17 10.23 2.09
N CYS A 228 3.04 11.13 3.07
CA CYS A 228 2.90 10.79 4.48
C CYS A 228 1.49 10.30 4.87
N LEU A 229 0.44 10.70 4.13
CA LEU A 229 -0.96 10.40 4.48
C LEU A 229 -1.29 8.91 4.69
N PRO A 230 -0.83 7.96 3.86
CA PRO A 230 -1.07 6.53 4.08
C PRO A 230 -0.60 6.06 5.46
N PHE A 231 0.59 6.50 5.89
CA PHE A 231 1.11 6.19 7.22
C PHE A 231 0.22 6.78 8.31
N LEU A 232 -0.11 8.08 8.20
CA LEU A 232 -0.93 8.78 9.20
C LEU A 232 -2.33 8.17 9.35
N ARG A 233 -2.96 7.74 8.26
CA ARG A 233 -4.30 7.12 8.29
C ARG A 233 -4.30 5.81 9.07
N ILE A 234 -3.41 4.89 8.73
CA ILE A 234 -3.34 3.57 9.38
C ILE A 234 -2.85 3.70 10.83
N ALA A 235 -1.89 4.58 11.11
CA ALA A 235 -1.44 4.87 12.47
C ALA A 235 -2.59 5.43 13.34
N SER A 236 -3.43 6.30 12.77
CA SER A 236 -4.60 6.85 13.46
C SER A 236 -5.65 5.78 13.76
N LEU A 237 -5.97 4.90 12.79
CA LEU A 237 -6.88 3.78 13.03
C LEU A 237 -6.35 2.82 14.10
N LEU A 238 -5.05 2.50 14.05
CA LEU A 238 -4.41 1.67 15.07
C LEU A 238 -4.53 2.30 16.47
N LYS A 239 -4.27 3.60 16.59
CA LYS A 239 -4.43 4.36 17.84
C LYS A 239 -5.89 4.35 18.33
N CYS A 240 -6.85 4.52 17.43
CA CYS A 240 -8.28 4.42 17.73
C CYS A 240 -8.66 3.09 18.37
N HIS A 241 -8.25 1.96 17.77
CA HIS A 241 -8.59 0.65 18.34
C HIS A 241 -7.85 0.33 19.64
N LEU A 242 -6.60 0.76 19.79
CA LEU A 242 -5.80 0.49 20.99
C LEU A 242 -6.30 1.25 22.22
N PHE A 243 -6.87 2.44 22.03
CA PHE A 243 -7.24 3.35 23.13
C PHE A 243 -8.72 3.77 23.13
N GLU A 244 -9.56 3.10 22.34
CA GLU A 244 -11.00 3.39 22.22
C GLU A 244 -11.28 4.87 21.90
N MET A 245 -10.50 5.43 20.97
CA MET A 245 -10.60 6.83 20.53
C MET A 245 -11.27 6.93 19.16
N GLU A 246 -11.80 8.11 18.83
CA GLU A 246 -12.30 8.42 17.50
C GLU A 246 -11.51 9.56 16.85
N VAL A 247 -11.30 9.47 15.53
CA VAL A 247 -10.70 10.57 14.77
C VAL A 247 -11.70 11.72 14.69
N PRO A 248 -11.32 12.96 15.07
CA PRO A 248 -12.21 14.11 15.00
C PRO A 248 -12.69 14.40 13.57
N ALA A 249 -13.85 15.06 13.45
CA ALA A 249 -14.37 15.49 12.16
C ALA A 249 -13.51 16.61 11.55
N LEU A 250 -13.32 16.55 10.24
CA LEU A 250 -12.53 17.50 9.46
C LEU A 250 -13.22 18.87 9.43
N GLN A 251 -12.47 19.89 9.82
CA GLN A 251 -12.95 21.28 9.79
C GLN A 251 -12.76 21.91 8.39
N ALA A 252 -13.59 22.90 8.03
CA ALA A 252 -13.67 23.46 6.67
C ALA A 252 -12.33 24.00 6.10
N ASN A 253 -11.40 24.45 6.95
CA ASN A 253 -10.10 25.00 6.55
C ASN A 253 -8.91 24.10 6.93
N GLN A 254 -9.16 22.88 7.42
CA GLN A 254 -8.12 21.96 7.85
C GLN A 254 -7.87 20.92 6.76
N SER A 255 -6.60 20.64 6.48
CA SER A 255 -6.25 19.50 5.62
C SER A 255 -6.35 18.20 6.41
N GLU A 256 -6.61 17.08 5.73
CA GLU A 256 -6.58 15.75 6.37
C GLU A 256 -5.22 15.49 7.02
N PHE A 257 -4.13 15.91 6.38
CA PHE A 257 -2.77 15.81 6.93
C PHE A 257 -2.68 16.52 8.28
N SER A 258 -3.09 17.79 8.36
CA SER A 258 -3.05 18.59 9.59
C SER A 258 -3.92 17.99 10.70
N LEU A 259 -5.09 17.43 10.35
CA LEU A 259 -5.96 16.73 11.29
C LEU A 259 -5.26 15.52 11.89
N LEU A 260 -4.76 14.61 11.05
CA LEU A 260 -4.17 13.36 11.52
C LEU A 260 -2.84 13.59 12.25
N ALA A 261 -2.02 14.54 11.79
CA ALA A 261 -0.80 14.91 12.49
C ALA A 261 -1.09 15.43 13.90
N SER A 262 -2.14 16.25 14.07
CA SER A 262 -2.56 16.73 15.39
C SER A 262 -3.12 15.61 16.29
N PHE A 263 -3.93 14.70 15.74
CA PHE A 263 -4.50 13.56 16.46
C PHE A 263 -3.42 12.57 16.94
N LEU A 264 -2.35 12.43 16.16
CA LEU A 264 -1.19 11.60 16.48
C LEU A 264 -0.14 12.31 17.35
N HIS A 265 -0.40 13.56 17.78
CA HIS A 265 0.51 14.38 18.58
C HIS A 265 1.91 14.52 17.95
N LEU A 266 1.97 14.65 16.61
CA LEU A 266 3.24 14.85 15.90
C LEU A 266 3.72 16.29 16.02
N GLY A 267 5.02 16.46 16.32
CA GLY A 267 5.65 17.75 16.50
C GLY A 267 5.62 18.25 17.96
N PRO A 268 5.93 19.54 18.21
CA PRO A 268 5.92 20.10 19.55
C PRO A 268 4.49 20.19 20.13
N PRO A 269 4.33 20.10 21.46
CA PRO A 269 3.01 20.22 22.09
C PRO A 269 2.38 21.58 21.74
N ALA A 270 1.08 21.57 21.42
CA ALA A 270 0.33 22.75 21.05
C ALA A 270 0.46 23.84 22.13
N GLY A 271 1.29 24.85 21.86
CA GLY A 271 1.55 25.96 22.79
C GLY A 271 3.00 26.47 22.84
N SER A 272 3.99 25.78 22.27
CA SER A 272 5.38 26.27 22.26
C SER A 272 5.76 27.10 21.03
N GLU A 273 4.89 27.19 20.02
CA GLU A 273 5.03 28.19 18.95
C GLU A 273 4.15 29.39 19.30
N SER A 274 4.78 30.57 19.40
CA SER A 274 4.08 31.84 19.51
C SER A 274 2.97 31.89 18.47
N ALA A 275 1.74 32.11 18.93
CA ALA A 275 0.55 32.33 18.13
C ALA A 275 0.82 33.43 17.08
N SER A 276 1.29 33.02 15.91
CA SER A 276 1.28 33.83 14.70
C SER A 276 0.15 33.26 13.86
N ASP A 277 -0.93 34.05 13.77
CA ASP A 277 -2.15 33.88 12.99
C ASP A 277 -2.60 32.45 12.67
N GLY A 278 -3.79 32.08 13.15
CA GLY A 278 -4.51 30.82 12.90
C GLY A 278 -4.92 30.54 11.44
N LYS A 279 -4.05 30.88 10.48
CA LYS A 279 -4.14 30.64 9.04
C LYS A 279 -2.91 29.90 8.48
N SER A 280 -1.87 29.64 9.29
CA SER A 280 -0.70 28.89 8.80
C SER A 280 -1.07 27.42 8.61
N LYS A 281 -0.98 26.92 7.38
CA LYS A 281 -1.11 25.49 7.08
C LYS A 281 0.00 24.75 7.83
N ALA A 282 -0.33 23.74 8.62
CA ALA A 282 0.68 22.91 9.29
C ALA A 282 1.61 22.32 8.22
N LEU A 283 2.90 22.64 8.33
CA LEU A 283 3.94 22.16 7.42
C LEU A 283 4.33 20.73 7.80
N SER A 284 4.74 19.93 6.83
CA SER A 284 5.19 18.57 7.05
C SER A 284 6.45 18.53 7.93
N CYS A 285 7.37 19.48 7.73
CA CYS A 285 8.58 19.58 8.54
C CYS A 285 8.34 19.94 10.01
N SER A 286 7.24 20.63 10.37
CA SER A 286 6.95 20.96 11.78
C SER A 286 6.53 19.74 12.61
N CYS A 287 6.15 18.65 11.94
CA CYS A 287 5.82 17.37 12.57
C CYS A 287 7.04 16.49 12.83
N VAL A 288 8.25 16.88 12.37
CA VAL A 288 9.48 16.11 12.54
C VAL A 288 10.12 16.43 13.89
N ARG A 289 10.48 15.41 14.66
CA ARG A 289 11.17 15.58 15.96
C ARG A 289 12.26 14.56 16.15
N TRP A 290 13.51 15.01 16.22
CA TRP A 290 14.68 14.16 16.41
C TRP A 290 14.98 13.96 17.90
N VAL A 291 15.46 12.76 18.25
CA VAL A 291 15.90 12.44 19.62
C VAL A 291 17.37 12.82 19.83
N ILE A 292 18.16 12.80 18.75
CA ILE A 292 19.58 13.14 18.74
C ILE A 292 19.81 14.63 18.40
N GLU A 293 20.91 15.19 18.91
CA GLU A 293 21.30 16.59 18.65
C GLU A 293 21.69 16.84 17.19
N GLU A 294 22.29 15.84 16.53
CA GLU A 294 22.80 15.94 15.16
C GLU A 294 22.02 15.04 14.16
N PRO A 295 20.77 15.39 13.80
CA PRO A 295 19.94 14.57 12.93
C PRO A 295 20.51 14.38 11.52
N HIS A 296 21.34 15.32 11.07
CA HIS A 296 22.00 15.24 9.77
C HIS A 296 22.98 14.05 9.68
N THR A 297 23.58 13.62 10.79
CA THR A 297 24.47 12.45 10.85
C THR A 297 23.70 11.15 10.68
N LEU A 298 22.51 11.06 11.28
CA LEU A 298 21.61 9.90 11.11
C LEU A 298 21.06 9.80 9.69
N VAL A 299 20.56 10.92 9.14
CA VAL A 299 20.07 10.97 7.74
C VAL A 299 21.19 10.63 6.75
N ARG A 300 22.43 11.08 7.02
CA ARG A 300 23.61 10.70 6.25
C ARG A 300 23.82 9.18 6.28
N ALA A 301 23.75 8.54 7.45
CA ALA A 301 23.91 7.08 7.57
C ALA A 301 22.86 6.34 6.73
N TRP A 302 21.60 6.78 6.77
CA TRP A 302 20.53 6.21 5.93
C TRP A 302 20.81 6.36 4.44
N CYS A 303 21.30 7.53 4.01
CA CYS A 303 21.66 7.78 2.60
C CYS A 303 22.85 6.93 2.14
N LEU A 304 23.83 6.69 3.02
CA LEU A 304 24.99 5.83 2.71
C LEU A 304 24.56 4.38 2.49
N HIS A 305 23.69 3.83 3.35
CA HIS A 305 23.17 2.47 3.17
C HIS A 305 22.40 2.31 1.85
N ILE A 306 21.63 3.33 1.44
CA ILE A 306 20.98 3.35 0.13
C ILE A 306 22.01 3.44 -1.00
N THR A 307 23.03 4.27 -0.85
CA THR A 307 24.10 4.43 -1.84
C THR A 307 24.77 3.08 -2.12
N ASP A 308 25.11 2.32 -1.07
CA ASP A 308 25.71 0.99 -1.21
C ASP A 308 24.78 0.02 -1.97
N PHE A 309 23.47 0.06 -1.67
CA PHE A 309 22.48 -0.75 -2.38
C PHE A 309 22.32 -0.34 -3.85
N VAL A 310 22.32 0.97 -4.16
CA VAL A 310 22.24 1.49 -5.53
C VAL A 310 23.45 1.07 -6.35
N VAL A 311 24.65 1.11 -5.77
CA VAL A 311 25.88 0.67 -6.44
C VAL A 311 25.80 -0.81 -6.82
N ALA A 312 25.18 -1.64 -5.97
CA ALA A 312 25.00 -3.07 -6.24
C ALA A 312 23.83 -3.39 -7.19
N ASN A 313 22.69 -2.70 -7.07
CA ASN A 313 21.42 -3.02 -7.75
C ASN A 313 20.70 -1.75 -8.23
N ARG A 314 21.29 -1.03 -9.19
CA ARG A 314 20.84 0.31 -9.60
C ARG A 314 19.37 0.36 -10.06
N ILE A 315 18.96 -0.59 -10.92
CA ILE A 315 17.62 -0.58 -11.53
C ILE A 315 16.57 -0.86 -10.47
N GLU A 316 16.78 -1.89 -9.66
CA GLU A 316 15.91 -2.29 -8.57
C GLU A 316 15.81 -1.17 -7.53
N ALA A 317 16.93 -0.56 -7.14
CA ALA A 317 16.95 0.55 -6.19
C ALA A 317 16.15 1.75 -6.69
N LYS A 318 16.32 2.14 -7.97
CA LYS A 318 15.56 3.24 -8.56
C LYS A 318 14.06 2.93 -8.61
N ASN A 319 13.70 1.72 -9.03
CA ASN A 319 12.30 1.29 -9.05
C ASN A 319 11.69 1.33 -7.64
N LEU A 320 12.37 0.78 -6.63
CA LEU A 320 11.89 0.72 -5.25
C LEU A 320 11.77 2.12 -4.61
N LEU A 321 12.76 3.01 -4.81
CA LEU A 321 12.72 4.38 -4.29
C LEU A 321 11.67 5.27 -4.97
N GLN A 322 11.27 4.92 -6.20
CA GLN A 322 10.24 5.61 -6.96
C GLN A 322 8.85 4.97 -6.82
N LEU A 323 8.71 3.91 -6.01
CA LEU A 323 7.39 3.39 -5.64
C LEU A 323 6.66 4.47 -4.84
N ASN A 324 5.54 4.93 -5.38
CA ASN A 324 4.69 5.89 -4.69
C ASN A 324 3.85 5.14 -3.64
N PRO A 325 3.96 5.46 -2.34
CA PRO A 325 3.16 4.83 -1.29
C PRO A 325 1.72 5.32 -1.29
N ASN A 326 1.32 6.26 -2.17
CA ASN A 326 -0.04 6.76 -2.28
C ASN A 326 -1.00 5.58 -2.39
N TRP A 327 -1.69 5.33 -1.29
CA TRP A 327 -2.69 4.29 -1.22
C TRP A 327 -3.76 4.58 -2.26
N GLN A 328 -3.98 3.62 -3.14
CA GLN A 328 -5.06 3.66 -4.11
C GLN A 328 -6.08 2.62 -3.70
N ARG A 329 -7.33 3.06 -3.58
CA ARG A 329 -8.46 2.15 -3.42
C ARG A 329 -8.41 1.12 -4.56
N PRO A 330 -8.44 -0.19 -4.27
CA PRO A 330 -8.54 -1.20 -5.29
C PRO A 330 -9.76 -0.90 -6.16
N HIS A 331 -9.58 -0.95 -7.47
CA HIS A 331 -10.63 -0.72 -8.44
C HIS A 331 -10.47 -1.74 -9.57
N LEU A 332 -11.57 -2.03 -10.26
CA LEU A 332 -11.53 -2.88 -11.44
C LEU A 332 -10.88 -2.12 -12.59
N MET A 333 -10.31 -2.84 -13.55
CA MET A 333 -9.70 -2.26 -14.73
C MET A 333 -10.69 -1.34 -15.47
N LYS A 334 -10.20 -0.30 -16.15
CA LYS A 334 -11.09 0.54 -16.96
C LYS A 334 -11.48 -0.21 -18.22
N LEU A 335 -12.79 -0.37 -18.42
CA LEU A 335 -13.35 -1.01 -19.60
C LEU A 335 -13.74 0.03 -20.67
N PRO A 336 -13.58 -0.29 -21.97
CA PRO A 336 -14.04 0.56 -23.06
C PRO A 336 -15.57 0.76 -23.04
N LYS A 337 -16.05 1.92 -23.51
CA LYS A 337 -17.49 2.22 -23.52
C LYS A 337 -18.29 1.27 -24.41
N ARG A 338 -17.72 0.80 -25.53
CA ARG A 338 -18.42 -0.04 -26.51
C ARG A 338 -17.84 -1.45 -26.48
N TYR A 339 -18.70 -2.45 -26.31
CA TYR A 339 -18.25 -3.85 -26.12
C TYR A 339 -17.44 -4.40 -27.29
N TYR A 340 -17.77 -4.01 -28.52
CA TYR A 340 -17.03 -4.49 -29.70
C TYR A 340 -15.53 -4.18 -29.63
N GLN A 341 -15.11 -3.15 -28.87
CA GLN A 341 -13.70 -2.82 -28.68
C GLN A 341 -13.00 -3.93 -27.89
N ILE A 342 -13.62 -4.47 -26.85
CA ILE A 342 -13.11 -5.65 -26.13
C ILE A 342 -13.04 -6.84 -27.08
N PHE A 343 -14.13 -7.13 -27.79
CA PHE A 343 -14.15 -8.25 -28.73
C PHE A 343 -13.04 -8.11 -29.78
N GLN A 344 -12.86 -6.94 -30.38
CA GLN A 344 -11.83 -6.67 -31.37
C GLN A 344 -10.40 -6.78 -30.80
N MET A 345 -10.18 -6.28 -29.57
CA MET A 345 -8.88 -6.37 -28.91
C MET A 345 -8.47 -7.82 -28.64
N PHE A 346 -9.42 -8.69 -28.28
CA PHE A 346 -9.12 -10.02 -27.77
C PHE A 346 -9.50 -11.19 -28.70
N ARG A 347 -10.19 -10.95 -29.83
CA ARG A 347 -10.66 -11.99 -30.78
C ARG A 347 -9.54 -12.94 -31.26
N SER A 348 -8.32 -12.45 -31.36
CA SER A 348 -7.16 -13.24 -31.81
C SER A 348 -5.98 -13.13 -30.84
N ALA A 349 -6.25 -12.68 -29.62
CA ALA A 349 -5.26 -12.70 -28.56
C ALA A 349 -4.93 -14.14 -28.18
N LYS A 350 -3.65 -14.38 -27.87
CA LYS A 350 -3.15 -15.69 -27.43
C LYS A 350 -3.02 -15.67 -25.91
N CYS A 351 -3.37 -16.79 -25.27
CA CYS A 351 -3.12 -16.99 -23.85
C CYS A 351 -1.62 -16.90 -23.55
N SER A 352 -1.25 -16.29 -22.42
CA SER A 352 0.15 -16.16 -22.00
C SER A 352 0.80 -17.50 -21.64
N GLU A 353 0.01 -18.47 -21.18
CA GLU A 353 0.49 -19.79 -20.75
C GLU A 353 0.63 -20.76 -21.93
N CYS A 354 -0.48 -21.08 -22.62
CA CYS A 354 -0.46 -22.09 -23.68
C CYS A 354 -0.13 -21.53 -25.08
N THR A 355 -0.07 -20.20 -25.25
CA THR A 355 0.17 -19.51 -26.53
C THR A 355 -0.87 -19.78 -27.64
N CYS A 356 -1.95 -20.48 -27.32
CA CYS A 356 -3.09 -20.73 -28.21
C CYS A 356 -4.15 -19.63 -28.08
N VAL A 357 -5.04 -19.54 -29.08
CA VAL A 357 -6.24 -18.69 -29.00
C VAL A 357 -7.30 -19.47 -28.20
N PRO A 358 -7.75 -18.97 -27.03
CA PRO A 358 -8.72 -19.68 -26.20
C PRO A 358 -10.08 -19.81 -26.91
N LYS A 359 -10.77 -20.94 -26.71
CA LYS A 359 -12.17 -21.14 -27.08
C LYS A 359 -13.13 -20.40 -26.15
N ASP A 360 -12.82 -20.41 -24.85
CA ASP A 360 -13.56 -19.68 -23.81
C ASP A 360 -12.63 -18.60 -23.20
N PRO A 361 -12.34 -17.52 -23.96
CA PRO A 361 -11.48 -16.43 -23.50
C PRO A 361 -12.14 -15.59 -22.39
N ALA A 362 -11.37 -15.31 -21.33
CA ALA A 362 -11.78 -14.43 -20.25
C ALA A 362 -10.73 -13.37 -19.94
N ILE A 363 -11.20 -12.25 -19.39
CA ILE A 363 -10.37 -11.17 -18.87
C ILE A 363 -10.63 -11.06 -17.37
N CYS A 364 -9.58 -11.15 -16.54
CA CYS A 364 -9.68 -10.84 -15.13
C CYS A 364 -9.88 -9.33 -14.95
N LEU A 365 -11.02 -8.92 -14.38
CA LEU A 365 -11.34 -7.51 -14.18
C LEU A 365 -10.49 -6.84 -13.09
N THR A 366 -9.80 -7.61 -12.25
CA THR A 366 -8.91 -7.10 -11.20
C THR A 366 -7.55 -6.66 -11.77
N CYS A 367 -6.89 -7.49 -12.58
CA CYS A 367 -5.53 -7.23 -13.09
C CYS A 367 -5.45 -7.02 -14.62
N GLY A 368 -6.51 -7.33 -15.36
CA GLY A 368 -6.55 -7.25 -16.82
C GLY A 368 -5.93 -8.44 -17.57
N GLN A 369 -5.49 -9.49 -16.88
CA GLN A 369 -4.91 -10.67 -17.53
C GLN A 369 -5.94 -11.40 -18.39
N PHE A 370 -5.51 -11.79 -19.60
CA PHE A 370 -6.27 -12.60 -20.56
C PHE A 370 -5.91 -14.08 -20.42
N LEU A 371 -6.91 -14.94 -20.26
CA LEU A 371 -6.72 -16.34 -19.85
C LEU A 371 -7.74 -17.29 -20.49
N CYS A 372 -7.42 -18.59 -20.47
CA CYS A 372 -8.32 -19.67 -20.83
C CYS A 372 -9.28 -19.95 -19.66
N PHE A 373 -10.58 -19.67 -19.82
CA PHE A 373 -11.48 -19.70 -18.67
C PHE A 373 -11.77 -21.11 -18.15
N ARG A 374 -12.05 -22.04 -19.07
CA ARG A 374 -12.56 -23.38 -18.78
C ARG A 374 -11.95 -24.45 -19.68
N GLU A 375 -10.71 -24.24 -20.09
CA GLU A 375 -10.04 -25.15 -21.02
C GLU A 375 -8.96 -25.94 -20.29
N THR A 376 -8.84 -27.23 -20.63
CA THR A 376 -7.85 -28.12 -20.03
C THR A 376 -6.41 -27.81 -20.47
N CYS A 377 -6.22 -26.97 -21.51
CA CYS A 377 -4.88 -26.64 -22.04
C CYS A 377 -3.97 -25.92 -21.03
N CYS A 378 -4.56 -25.13 -20.12
CA CYS A 378 -3.85 -24.43 -19.04
C CYS A 378 -4.26 -24.97 -17.66
N ALA A 379 -4.86 -26.17 -17.60
CA ALA A 379 -5.23 -26.77 -16.34
C ALA A 379 -4.01 -27.43 -15.70
N HIS A 380 -3.73 -27.08 -14.44
CA HIS A 380 -2.66 -27.67 -13.65
C HIS A 380 -3.26 -28.41 -12.46
N ASN A 381 -2.89 -29.68 -12.26
CA ASN A 381 -3.43 -30.54 -11.20
C ASN A 381 -4.97 -30.56 -11.15
N SER A 382 -5.62 -30.67 -12.31
CA SER A 382 -7.07 -30.58 -12.47
C SER A 382 -7.70 -29.24 -12.09
N THR A 383 -6.91 -28.18 -11.91
CA THR A 383 -7.39 -26.82 -11.67
C THR A 383 -7.26 -25.97 -12.93
N TYR A 384 -8.39 -25.45 -13.43
CA TYR A 384 -8.40 -24.51 -14.54
C TYR A 384 -7.66 -23.20 -14.22
N GLU A 385 -7.12 -22.57 -15.26
CA GLU A 385 -6.37 -21.31 -15.19
C GLU A 385 -7.15 -20.20 -14.47
N SER A 386 -8.46 -20.08 -14.71
CA SER A 386 -9.31 -19.08 -14.05
C SER A 386 -9.40 -19.24 -12.53
N VAL A 387 -9.47 -20.49 -12.03
CA VAL A 387 -9.50 -20.79 -10.60
C VAL A 387 -8.13 -20.51 -9.98
N ALA A 388 -7.06 -21.02 -10.58
CA ALA A 388 -5.69 -20.77 -10.13
C ALA A 388 -5.36 -19.27 -10.11
N HIS A 389 -5.76 -18.55 -11.15
CA HIS A 389 -5.58 -17.10 -11.24
C HIS A 389 -6.42 -16.36 -10.18
N SER A 390 -7.64 -16.81 -9.86
CA SER A 390 -8.43 -16.19 -8.78
C SER A 390 -7.72 -16.27 -7.43
N ILE A 391 -7.00 -17.37 -7.17
CA ILE A 391 -6.19 -17.57 -5.96
C ILE A 391 -4.98 -16.64 -5.97
N ALA A 392 -4.26 -16.59 -7.09
CA ALA A 392 -3.03 -15.79 -7.22
C ALA A 392 -3.27 -14.28 -7.26
N CYS A 393 -4.33 -13.82 -7.95
CA CYS A 393 -4.61 -12.40 -8.18
C CYS A 393 -5.53 -11.79 -7.12
N GLY A 394 -6.49 -12.54 -6.60
CA GLY A 394 -7.57 -12.01 -5.75
C GLY A 394 -7.78 -12.80 -4.47
N ALA A 395 -6.76 -13.52 -3.99
CA ALA A 395 -6.82 -14.37 -2.80
C ALA A 395 -8.04 -15.30 -2.77
N GLY A 396 -8.37 -15.86 -3.93
CA GLY A 396 -9.48 -16.81 -4.11
C GLY A 396 -10.81 -16.16 -4.49
N THR A 397 -10.86 -14.86 -4.78
CA THR A 397 -12.02 -14.19 -5.38
C THR A 397 -11.61 -13.52 -6.70
N GLY A 398 -12.26 -13.87 -7.81
CA GLY A 398 -11.96 -13.30 -9.12
C GLY A 398 -13.22 -13.00 -9.92
N MET A 399 -13.22 -11.88 -10.64
CA MET A 399 -14.32 -11.45 -11.53
C MET A 399 -13.82 -11.51 -12.96
N PHE A 400 -14.42 -12.38 -13.77
CA PHE A 400 -13.96 -12.69 -15.12
C PHE A 400 -15.00 -12.27 -16.14
N LEU A 401 -14.63 -11.37 -17.05
CA LEU A 401 -15.46 -11.03 -18.21
C LEU A 401 -15.19 -12.02 -19.34
N LEU A 402 -16.20 -12.82 -19.69
CA LEU A 402 -16.15 -13.74 -20.82
C LEU A 402 -16.30 -12.97 -22.13
N VAL A 403 -15.29 -13.06 -23.01
CA VAL A 403 -15.21 -12.24 -24.24
C VAL A 403 -16.19 -12.72 -25.32
N ASN A 404 -16.60 -13.99 -25.29
CA ASN A 404 -17.54 -14.52 -26.29
C ASN A 404 -19.02 -14.39 -25.87
N SER A 405 -19.32 -14.01 -24.63
CA SER A 405 -20.71 -13.94 -24.14
C SER A 405 -21.08 -12.62 -23.45
N SER A 406 -20.13 -11.71 -23.23
CA SER A 406 -20.26 -10.47 -22.43
C SER A 406 -20.59 -10.67 -20.95
N LEU A 407 -20.67 -11.90 -20.50
CA LEU A 407 -21.05 -12.25 -19.13
C LEU A 407 -19.85 -12.14 -18.18
N VAL A 408 -20.13 -11.69 -16.96
CA VAL A 408 -19.20 -11.74 -15.84
C VAL A 408 -19.49 -12.97 -15.00
N VAL A 409 -18.45 -13.78 -14.76
CA VAL A 409 -18.46 -14.90 -13.82
C VAL A 409 -17.61 -14.54 -12.61
N VAL A 410 -18.14 -14.77 -11.42
CA VAL A 410 -17.42 -14.56 -10.17
C VAL A 410 -17.01 -15.93 -9.63
N ILE A 411 -15.71 -16.12 -9.43
CA ILE A 411 -15.14 -17.27 -8.72
C ILE A 411 -14.85 -16.85 -7.29
N ARG A 412 -15.21 -17.70 -6.32
CA ARG A 412 -14.94 -17.52 -4.89
C ARG A 412 -14.67 -18.86 -4.21
N GLY A 413 -13.41 -19.13 -3.91
CA GLY A 413 -12.97 -20.41 -3.37
C GLY A 413 -13.37 -21.56 -4.31
N PRO A 414 -14.11 -22.59 -3.85
CA PRO A 414 -14.52 -23.72 -4.67
C PRO A 414 -15.83 -23.50 -5.43
N ARG A 415 -16.37 -22.27 -5.41
CA ARG A 415 -17.68 -21.93 -5.96
C ARG A 415 -17.55 -20.87 -7.05
N ALA A 416 -18.42 -20.95 -8.04
CA ALA A 416 -18.59 -19.92 -9.05
C ALA A 416 -20.05 -19.53 -9.20
N THR A 417 -20.29 -18.32 -9.69
CA THR A 417 -21.63 -17.82 -9.97
C THR A 417 -21.63 -16.90 -11.18
N LEU A 418 -22.69 -16.98 -11.97
CA LEU A 418 -22.94 -16.04 -13.05
C LEU A 418 -23.50 -14.74 -12.45
N TRP A 419 -22.76 -13.64 -12.59
CA TRP A 419 -23.18 -12.33 -12.09
C TRP A 419 -24.12 -11.61 -13.07
N GLY A 420 -23.91 -11.81 -14.38
CA GLY A 420 -24.64 -11.13 -15.45
C GLY A 420 -23.71 -10.27 -16.32
N SER A 421 -24.25 -9.40 -17.16
CA SER A 421 -23.42 -8.55 -18.03
C SER A 421 -23.24 -7.14 -17.47
N VAL A 422 -22.05 -6.57 -17.59
CA VAL A 422 -21.79 -5.13 -17.34
C VAL A 422 -22.03 -4.27 -18.60
N TYR A 423 -22.30 -4.92 -19.73
CA TYR A 423 -22.62 -4.30 -21.00
C TYR A 423 -24.07 -4.55 -21.39
N LEU A 424 -24.81 -3.49 -21.69
CA LEU A 424 -26.23 -3.52 -22.01
C LEU A 424 -26.49 -2.91 -23.39
N ASP A 425 -27.57 -3.32 -24.03
CA ASP A 425 -28.04 -2.65 -25.25
C ASP A 425 -28.65 -1.27 -24.93
N GLU A 426 -29.08 -0.55 -25.97
CA GLU A 426 -29.70 0.79 -25.82
C GLU A 426 -30.99 0.79 -24.99
N HIS A 427 -31.62 -0.37 -24.81
CA HIS A 427 -32.85 -0.55 -24.01
C HIS A 427 -32.54 -1.01 -22.59
N GLY A 428 -31.26 -1.18 -22.23
CA GLY A 428 -30.84 -1.66 -20.91
C GLY A 428 -30.90 -3.18 -20.75
N GLU A 429 -31.01 -3.94 -21.84
CA GLU A 429 -31.09 -5.41 -21.81
C GLU A 429 -29.71 -6.07 -21.97
N GLU A 430 -29.54 -7.25 -21.37
CA GLU A 430 -28.39 -8.12 -21.63
C GLU A 430 -28.54 -8.82 -22.99
N ASP A 431 -27.44 -8.99 -23.73
CA ASP A 431 -27.38 -9.89 -24.89
C ASP A 431 -26.52 -11.11 -24.55
N ARG A 432 -27.14 -12.07 -23.87
CA ARG A 432 -26.45 -13.28 -23.38
C ARG A 432 -25.94 -14.10 -24.54
N ASP A 433 -24.69 -14.52 -24.44
CA ASP A 433 -23.97 -15.26 -25.48
C ASP A 433 -23.89 -14.51 -26.83
N LEU A 434 -24.13 -13.19 -26.82
CA LEU A 434 -24.13 -12.33 -28.01
C LEU A 434 -25.06 -12.82 -29.14
N LYS A 435 -26.13 -13.55 -28.79
CA LYS A 435 -27.01 -14.21 -29.77
C LYS A 435 -27.82 -13.22 -30.61
N ARG A 436 -28.18 -12.06 -30.06
CA ARG A 436 -28.97 -11.05 -30.78
C ARG A 436 -28.08 -10.18 -31.68
N GLY A 437 -26.79 -10.10 -31.39
CA GLY A 437 -25.82 -9.29 -32.13
C GLY A 437 -26.04 -7.79 -31.98
N LYS A 438 -26.71 -7.35 -30.89
CA LYS A 438 -26.98 -5.93 -30.68
C LYS A 438 -25.72 -5.19 -30.21
N PRO A 439 -25.55 -3.91 -30.58
CA PRO A 439 -24.51 -3.08 -29.98
C PRO A 439 -24.69 -3.00 -28.46
N LEU A 440 -23.63 -3.28 -27.71
CA LEU A 440 -23.62 -3.20 -26.24
C LEU A 440 -22.69 -2.10 -25.73
N PHE A 441 -23.11 -1.45 -24.65
CA PHE A 441 -22.45 -0.31 -24.03
C PHE A 441 -22.23 -0.57 -22.54
N LEU A 442 -21.07 -0.14 -22.03
CA LEU A 442 -20.73 -0.29 -20.62
C LEU A 442 -21.72 0.50 -19.76
N SER A 443 -22.40 -0.21 -18.85
CA SER A 443 -23.25 0.41 -17.85
C SER A 443 -22.41 0.77 -16.63
N THR A 444 -22.10 2.07 -16.47
CA THR A 444 -21.37 2.59 -15.31
C THR A 444 -22.02 2.18 -13.99
N ALA A 445 -23.36 2.18 -13.93
CA ALA A 445 -24.09 1.76 -12.74
C ALA A 445 -23.86 0.28 -12.39
N ARG A 446 -23.90 -0.63 -13.37
CA ARG A 446 -23.63 -2.06 -13.14
C ARG A 446 -22.15 -2.30 -12.81
N TYR A 447 -21.25 -1.58 -13.45
CA TYR A 447 -19.81 -1.71 -13.18
C TYR A 447 -19.45 -1.26 -11.75
N ASN A 448 -19.97 -0.11 -11.31
CA ASN A 448 -19.80 0.37 -9.94
C ASN A 448 -20.43 -0.58 -8.92
N LEU A 449 -21.57 -1.21 -9.24
CA LEU A 449 -22.19 -2.22 -8.38
C LEU A 449 -21.30 -3.46 -8.24
N LEU A 450 -20.74 -3.97 -9.34
CA LEU A 450 -19.81 -5.10 -9.32
C LEU A 450 -18.57 -4.79 -8.46
N GLU A 451 -17.97 -3.61 -8.65
CA GLU A 451 -16.82 -3.16 -7.87
C GLU A 451 -17.16 -2.99 -6.38
N SER A 452 -18.31 -2.39 -6.06
CA SER A 452 -18.77 -2.25 -4.67
C SER A 452 -18.98 -3.61 -3.99
N GLN A 453 -19.57 -4.59 -4.69
CA GLN A 453 -19.76 -5.94 -4.17
C GLN A 453 -18.43 -6.68 -3.95
N TRP A 454 -17.43 -6.44 -4.81
CA TRP A 454 -16.08 -6.96 -4.60
C TRP A 454 -15.43 -6.34 -3.37
N LEU A 455 -15.40 -5.01 -3.26
CA LEU A 455 -14.75 -4.30 -2.17
C LEU A 455 -15.40 -4.53 -0.80
N SER A 456 -16.71 -4.80 -0.77
CA SER A 456 -17.43 -5.14 0.46
C SER A 456 -17.40 -6.63 0.80
N HIS A 457 -16.76 -7.47 -0.03
CA HIS A 457 -16.86 -8.93 0.01
C HIS A 457 -18.31 -9.44 0.01
N GLY A 458 -19.22 -8.68 -0.61
CA GLY A 458 -20.67 -8.88 -0.55
C GLY A 458 -21.25 -9.89 -1.54
N PHE A 459 -20.42 -10.55 -2.36
CA PHE A 459 -20.90 -11.49 -3.39
C PHE A 459 -21.72 -12.65 -2.83
N ASP A 460 -21.37 -13.18 -1.65
CA ASP A 460 -22.12 -14.28 -1.01
C ASP A 460 -23.57 -13.86 -0.67
N HIS A 461 -23.81 -12.58 -0.39
CA HIS A 461 -25.14 -12.04 -0.11
C HIS A 461 -25.85 -11.59 -1.40
N ALA A 462 -25.11 -11.01 -2.33
CA ALA A 462 -25.66 -10.47 -3.59
C ALA A 462 -26.03 -11.57 -4.60
N CYS A 463 -25.24 -12.64 -4.68
CA CYS A 463 -25.42 -13.72 -5.65
C CYS A 463 -26.10 -14.91 -4.98
N LYS A 464 -27.24 -15.35 -5.53
CA LYS A 464 -28.05 -16.45 -4.95
C LYS A 464 -27.71 -17.83 -5.51
N ARG A 465 -27.12 -17.91 -6.71
CA ARG A 465 -26.92 -19.17 -7.44
C ARG A 465 -25.43 -19.50 -7.56
N TRP A 466 -24.89 -20.11 -6.52
CA TRP A 466 -23.52 -20.63 -6.52
C TRP A 466 -23.51 -22.08 -6.95
N VAL A 467 -22.59 -22.41 -7.85
CA VAL A 467 -22.29 -23.79 -8.24
C VAL A 467 -20.90 -24.15 -7.77
N PHE A 468 -20.72 -25.38 -7.28
CA PHE A 468 -19.38 -25.90 -7.04
C PHE A 468 -18.75 -26.21 -8.37
N HIS A 469 -17.57 -25.64 -8.63
CA HIS A 469 -16.81 -26.05 -9.79
C HIS A 469 -15.94 -27.27 -9.51
N ARG A 470 -15.56 -27.55 -8.25
CA ARG A 470 -14.63 -28.66 -7.90
C ARG A 470 -13.43 -28.72 -8.86
N ASP A 471 -12.95 -27.54 -9.24
CA ASP A 471 -11.88 -27.33 -10.23
C ASP A 471 -12.19 -27.78 -11.68
N GLU A 472 -13.41 -28.26 -11.93
CA GLU A 472 -14.07 -28.56 -13.21
C GLU A 472 -15.21 -27.56 -13.52
N LEU A 473 -14.90 -26.25 -13.62
CA LEU A 473 -15.83 -25.22 -14.15
C LEU A 473 -16.53 -25.64 -15.45
#